data_AF-A0A441TN53-F1
#
_entry.id   AF-A0A441TN53-F1
#
_cell.length_a   1.000
_cell.length_b   1.000
_cell.length_c   1.000
_cell.angle_alpha   90.00
_cell.angle_beta   90.00
_cell.angle_gamma   90.00
#
_symmetry.space_group_name_H-M   'P 1'
#
loop_
_entity.id
_entity.type
_entity.pdbx_description
1 polymer ?
#
loop_
_entity_poly.entity_id
_entity_poly.type
_entity_poly.pdbx_seq_one_letter_code
_entity_poly.pdbx_strand_id
1 'polypeptide(L)' 'VGPGRGSGAGSLVAYSTTITDIDPLRFSLLFERFLNPDRVSMPDFDIDFCQDRREEVIRYVQQKYGRDQVG' A
#
# COMPACT_ATOMS: atom_id res chain seq x y z
N VAL A 1 -1.04 -5.47 -10.04
CA VAL A 1 -1.09 -5.41 -8.56
C VAL A 1 -2.50 -5.80 -8.14
N GLY A 2 -2.71 -6.45 -7.00
CA GLY A 2 -4.04 -6.87 -6.55
C GLY A 2 -4.95 -5.68 -6.20
N PRO A 3 -6.27 -5.86 -6.10
CA PRO A 3 -7.24 -4.78 -5.89
C PRO A 3 -7.32 -4.27 -4.43
N GLY A 4 -6.82 -5.01 -3.44
CA GLY A 4 -6.86 -4.61 -2.03
C GLY A 4 -5.92 -3.43 -1.73
N ARG A 5 -6.46 -2.34 -1.20
CA ARG A 5 -5.68 -1.15 -0.75
C ARG A 5 -6.16 -0.58 0.58
N GLY A 6 -6.93 -1.38 1.34
CA GLY A 6 -7.49 -1.00 2.64
C GLY A 6 -8.07 0.42 2.67
N SER A 7 -7.80 1.15 3.75
CA SER A 7 -8.10 2.58 3.86
C SER A 7 -7.13 3.48 3.07
N GLY A 8 -6.02 2.94 2.57
CA GLY A 8 -4.99 3.68 1.82
C GLY A 8 -5.47 4.37 0.55
N ALA A 9 -6.60 3.94 -0.01
CA ALA A 9 -7.27 4.64 -1.12
C ALA A 9 -7.69 6.08 -0.78
N GLY A 10 -7.84 6.43 0.50
CA GLY A 10 -8.11 7.80 0.96
C GLY A 10 -6.91 8.76 0.87
N SER A 11 -5.71 8.25 0.53
CA SER A 11 -4.50 9.07 0.43
C SER A 11 -4.30 9.62 -0.99
N LEU A 12 -4.43 10.94 -1.14
CA LEU A 12 -4.12 11.63 -2.39
C LEU A 12 -2.65 11.47 -2.79
N VAL A 13 -1.74 11.40 -1.80
CA VAL A 13 -0.32 11.11 -2.05
C VAL A 13 -0.17 9.72 -2.65
N ALA A 14 -0.85 8.71 -2.11
CA ALA A 14 -0.78 7.35 -2.63
C ALA A 14 -1.33 7.24 -4.07
N TYR A 15 -2.41 7.98 -4.37
CA TYR A 15 -2.92 8.11 -5.73
C TYR A 15 -1.90 8.78 -6.67
N SER A 16 -1.32 9.91 -6.23
CA SER A 16 -0.34 10.67 -7.02
C SER A 16 0.96 9.91 -7.30
N THR A 17 1.36 9.01 -6.40
CA THR A 17 2.55 8.15 -6.55
C THR A 17 2.23 6.77 -7.13
N THR A 18 1.04 6.57 -7.70
CA THR A 18 0.61 5.31 -8.35
C THR A 18 0.59 4.08 -7.43
N ILE A 19 0.49 4.29 -6.11
CA ILE A 19 0.31 3.20 -5.14
C ILE A 19 -1.16 2.73 -5.16
N THR A 20 -2.08 3.66 -5.33
CA THR A 20 -3.52 3.41 -5.51
C THR A 20 -4.00 3.96 -6.85
N ASP A 21 -5.03 3.33 -7.42
CA ASP A 21 -5.59 3.69 -8.72
C ASP A 21 -6.91 4.48 -8.60
N ILE A 22 -7.33 4.81 -7.37
CA ILE A 22 -8.59 5.50 -7.06
C ILE A 22 -8.29 6.94 -6.66
N ASP A 23 -8.91 7.91 -7.36
CA ASP A 23 -8.89 9.32 -7.00
C ASP A 23 -9.75 9.56 -5.74
N PRO A 24 -9.14 9.86 -4.56
CA PRO A 24 -9.90 10.03 -3.32
C PRO A 24 -10.82 11.26 -3.35
N LEU A 25 -10.49 12.30 -4.12
CA LEU A 25 -11.29 13.53 -4.17
C LEU A 25 -12.59 13.28 -4.93
N ARG A 26 -12.54 12.50 -6.01
CA ARG A 26 -13.72 12.12 -6.80
C ARG A 26 -14.76 11.34 -5.98
N PHE A 27 -14.29 10.52 -5.04
CA PHE A 27 -15.15 9.66 -4.21
C PHE A 27 -15.28 10.13 -2.75
N SER A 28 -14.79 11.32 -2.43
CA SER A 28 -14.80 11.90 -1.08
C SER A 28 -14.25 10.94 -0.01
N LEU A 29 -13.17 10.23 -0.33
CA LEU A 29 -12.49 9.35 0.61
C LEU A 29 -11.66 10.17 1.60
N LEU A 30 -11.73 9.81 2.88
CA LEU A 30 -11.06 10.54 3.96
C LEU A 30 -9.67 9.97 4.23
N PHE A 31 -8.67 10.85 4.27
CA PHE A 31 -7.28 10.48 4.58
C PHE A 31 -7.11 9.99 6.01
N GLU A 32 -7.80 10.60 6.97
CA GLU A 32 -7.71 10.31 8.40
C GLU A 32 -8.23 8.90 8.74
N ARG A 33 -9.00 8.29 7.84
CA ARG A 33 -9.41 6.89 7.97
C ARG A 33 -8.24 5.92 7.73
N PHE A 34 -7.23 6.36 6.97
CA PHE A 34 -5.97 5.67 6.73
C PHE A 34 -4.96 5.99 7.83
N LEU A 35 -4.67 7.28 8.06
CA LEU A 35 -3.71 7.72 9.06
C LEU A 35 -4.23 8.95 9.80
N ASN A 36 -4.62 8.76 11.06
CA ASN A 36 -5.20 9.83 11.88
C ASN A 36 -4.10 10.55 12.69
N PRO A 37 -3.96 11.89 12.58
CA PRO A 37 -2.92 12.64 13.31
C PRO A 37 -3.09 12.61 14.85
N ASP A 38 -4.32 12.45 15.35
CA ASP A 38 -4.62 12.41 16.79
C ASP A 38 -4.39 11.02 17.40
N ARG A 39 -4.09 10.02 16.57
CA ARG A 39 -3.82 8.65 17.00
C ARG A 39 -2.48 8.18 16.48
N VAL A 40 -1.53 7.98 17.40
CA VAL A 40 -0.26 7.34 17.06
C VAL A 40 -0.53 5.90 16.63
N SER A 41 -0.45 5.66 15.33
CA SER A 41 -0.51 4.33 14.72
C SER A 41 0.37 4.30 13.50
N MET A 42 1.00 3.15 13.25
CA MET A 42 1.70 2.94 11.99
C MET A 42 0.68 2.88 10.86
N PRO A 43 0.92 3.57 9.73
CA PRO A 43 0.11 3.39 8.55
C PRO A 43 0.33 1.98 7.98
N ASP A 44 -0.74 1.33 7.55
CA ASP A 44 -0.67 0.05 6.85
C ASP A 44 -1.52 0.11 5.58
N PHE A 45 -0.85 -0.03 4.43
CA PHE A 45 -1.48 0.08 3.11
C PHE A 45 -2.10 -1.25 2.64
N ASP A 46 -1.75 -2.38 3.27
CA ASP A 46 -2.22 -3.72 2.89
C ASP A 46 -2.10 -3.96 1.37
N ILE A 47 -0.88 -3.81 0.82
CA ILE A 47 -0.66 -3.97 -0.63
C ILE A 47 -0.61 -5.46 -1.00
N ASP A 48 -1.63 -5.91 -1.70
CA ASP A 48 -1.69 -7.27 -2.24
C ASP A 48 -1.11 -7.38 -3.66
N PHE A 49 -0.47 -8.51 -3.95
CA PHE A 49 -0.03 -8.91 -5.29
C PHE A 49 -0.71 -10.22 -5.70
N CYS A 50 -0.88 -10.43 -7.01
CA CYS A 50 -1.37 -11.71 -7.52
C CYS A 50 -0.40 -12.83 -7.15
N GLN A 51 -0.92 -13.98 -6.71
CA GLN A 51 -0.11 -15.12 -6.30
C GLN A 51 0.83 -15.60 -7.40
N ASP A 52 0.42 -15.53 -8.67
CA ASP A 52 1.20 -16.01 -9.82
C ASP A 52 2.60 -15.39 -9.92
N ARG A 53 2.74 -14.13 -9.50
CA ARG A 53 4.02 -13.38 -9.54
C ARG A 53 4.64 -13.16 -8.16
N ARG A 54 4.17 -13.90 -7.15
CA ARG A 54 4.64 -13.78 -5.76
C ARG A 54 6.15 -13.98 -5.66
N GLU A 55 6.69 -15.00 -6.32
CA GLU A 55 8.13 -15.30 -6.25
C GLU A 55 9.01 -14.19 -6.82
N GLU A 56 8.55 -13.51 -7.89
CA GLU A 56 9.28 -12.39 -8.47
C GLU A 56 9.39 -11.23 -7.49
N VAL A 57 8.28 -10.93 -6.79
CA VAL A 57 8.23 -9.89 -5.77
C VAL A 57 9.11 -10.26 -4.58
N ILE A 58 9.02 -11.49 -4.06
CA ILE A 58 9.88 -11.96 -2.95
C ILE A 58 11.35 -11.84 -3.33
N ARG A 59 11.75 -12.32 -4.52
CA ARG A 59 13.14 -12.21 -5.00
C ARG A 59 13.60 -10.76 -5.09
N TYR A 60 12.76 -9.86 -5.62
CA TYR A 60 13.07 -8.43 -5.68
C TYR A 60 13.29 -7.82 -4.30
N VAL A 61 12.39 -8.09 -3.35
CA VAL A 61 12.46 -7.54 -1.99
C VAL A 61 13.67 -8.12 -1.24
N GLN A 62 13.94 -9.42 -1.36
CA GLN A 62 15.14 -10.06 -0.82
C GLN A 62 16.44 -9.48 -1.40
N GLN A 63 16.49 -9.18 -2.69
CA GLN A 63 17.65 -8.55 -3.32
C GLN A 63 17.85 -7.11 -2.82
N LYS A 64 16.75 -6.39 -2.56
CA LYS A 64 16.77 -4.99 -2.13
C LYS A 64 17.09 -4.82 -0.64
N TYR A 65 16.59 -5.70 0.21
CA TYR A 65 16.66 -5.55 1.67
C TYR A 65 17.40 -6.68 2.40
N GLY A 66 17.87 -7.70 1.67
CA GLY A 66 18.61 -8.84 2.22
C GLY A 66 17.75 -10.08 2.40
N ARG A 67 18.29 -11.25 2.01
CA ARG A 67 17.58 -12.55 2.10
C ARG A 67 17.21 -12.93 3.53
N ASP A 68 18.06 -12.61 4.49
CA ASP A 68 17.83 -12.98 5.90
C ASP A 68 16.76 -12.11 6.59
N GLN A 69 16.35 -11.00 5.96
CA GLN A 69 15.35 -10.06 6.48
C GLN A 69 13.95 -10.28 5.88
N VAL A 70 13.82 -11.15 4.86
CA VAL A 70 12.61 -11.31 4.04
C VAL A 70 12.35 -12.81 3.83
N GLY A 71 11.35 -13.32 4.54
CA GLY A 71 10.95 -14.75 4.52
C GLY A 71 10.03 -15.17 3.39
#